data_AF-D6RJH4-F1
#
_entry.id   AF-D6RJH4-F1
#
_cell.length_a   1.000
_cell.length_b   1.000
_cell.length_c   1.000
_cell.angle_alpha   90.00
_cell.angle_beta   90.00
_cell.angle_gamma   90.00
#
_symmetry.space_group_name_H-M   'P 1'
#
loop_
_entity.id
_entity.type
_entity.pdbx_description
1 polymer ?
#
loop_
_entity_poly.entity_id
_entity_poly.type
_entity_poly.pdbx_seq_one_letter_code
_entity_poly.pdbx_strand_id
1 'polypeptide(L)'
;MAKHGADEPSSRSGSPDREGRASEDRSLLHQRLAVRELIDTEVSYLHMLQLCASDIRSRLQQLPQGDLDVLFSNIDDIIKVNSRFLHDLQETASKEEEQVQLV
;
A
#
# COMPACT_ATOMS: atom_id res chain seq x y z
N MET A 1 17.64 -19.86 66.77
CA MET A 1 18.76 -19.84 65.81
C MET A 1 18.18 -19.70 64.41
N ALA A 2 18.51 -18.63 63.70
CA ALA A 2 17.99 -18.31 62.36
C ALA A 2 19.02 -18.67 61.28
N LYS A 3 18.53 -19.12 60.11
CA LYS A 3 19.10 -19.10 58.73
C LYS A 3 18.47 -20.25 57.92
N HIS A 4 18.14 -20.15 56.64
CA HIS A 4 18.30 -19.12 55.62
C HIS A 4 17.29 -19.45 54.51
N GLY A 5 16.56 -18.45 54.01
CA GLY A 5 15.88 -18.57 52.71
C GLY A 5 16.88 -18.59 51.56
N ALA A 6 16.51 -19.29 50.49
CA ALA A 6 17.07 -19.12 49.16
C ALA A 6 15.89 -19.05 48.19
N ASP A 7 15.39 -17.83 48.00
CA ASP A 7 14.82 -17.40 46.72
C ASP A 7 15.93 -17.58 45.68
N GLU A 8 15.69 -18.39 44.66
CA GLU A 8 16.47 -18.35 43.43
C GLU A 8 15.61 -17.65 42.36
N PRO A 9 15.96 -16.42 41.95
CA PRO A 9 15.23 -15.72 40.90
C PRO A 9 15.52 -16.38 39.56
N SER A 10 14.44 -16.88 38.94
CA SER A 10 14.40 -17.29 37.54
C SER A 10 15.05 -16.21 36.67
N SER A 11 16.27 -16.51 36.19
CA SER A 11 17.02 -15.66 35.27
C SER A 11 16.37 -15.74 33.89
N ARG A 12 15.26 -15.03 33.72
CA ARG A 12 14.68 -14.70 32.40
C ARG A 12 15.62 -13.70 31.73
N SER A 13 16.76 -14.19 31.24
CA SER A 13 17.64 -13.46 30.33
C SER A 13 17.01 -13.44 28.92
N GLY A 14 15.82 -12.85 28.81
CA GLY A 14 15.30 -12.37 27.54
C GLY A 14 15.91 -11.00 27.31
N SER A 15 17.03 -10.95 26.60
CA SER A 15 17.67 -9.69 26.18
C SER A 15 16.67 -8.86 25.36
N PRO A 16 16.28 -7.65 25.80
CA PRO A 16 15.25 -6.83 25.13
C PRO A 16 15.62 -6.45 23.69
N ASP A 17 16.91 -6.49 23.34
CA ASP A 17 17.42 -6.14 22.01
C ASP A 17 17.03 -7.09 20.88
N ARG A 18 16.66 -8.35 21.16
CA ARG A 18 16.23 -9.30 20.11
C ARG A 18 14.76 -9.14 19.73
N GLU A 19 13.92 -8.76 20.69
CA GLU A 19 12.48 -8.64 20.49
C GLU A 19 12.12 -7.32 19.78
N GLY A 20 12.88 -6.25 20.06
CA GLY A 20 12.77 -4.96 19.35
C GLY A 20 13.08 -5.08 17.85
N ARG A 21 14.22 -5.70 17.50
CA ARG A 21 14.64 -5.90 16.10
C ARG A 21 13.66 -6.78 15.31
N ALA A 22 13.15 -7.85 15.92
CA ALA A 22 12.15 -8.70 15.27
C ALA A 22 10.80 -7.97 15.04
N SER A 23 10.45 -7.03 15.92
CA SER A 23 9.26 -6.19 15.74
C SER A 23 9.45 -5.14 14.64
N GLU A 24 10.64 -4.54 14.55
CA GLU A 24 11.02 -3.59 13.49
C GLU A 24 11.02 -4.27 12.12
N ASP A 25 11.66 -5.43 11.99
CA ASP A 25 11.67 -6.23 10.75
C ASP A 25 10.26 -6.60 10.29
N ARG A 26 9.39 -6.98 11.24
CA ARG A 26 7.99 -7.27 10.95
C ARG A 26 7.25 -6.02 10.48
N SER A 27 7.47 -4.87 11.10
CA SER A 27 6.82 -3.61 10.70
C SER A 27 7.23 -3.20 9.29
N LEU A 28 8.52 -3.28 8.95
CA LEU A 28 9.03 -2.98 7.61
C LEU A 28 8.46 -3.94 6.56
N LEU A 29 8.35 -5.23 6.88
CA LEU A 29 7.71 -6.19 5.99
C LEU A 29 6.24 -5.84 5.73
N HIS A 30 5.47 -5.48 6.77
CA HIS A 30 4.07 -5.08 6.61
C HIS A 30 3.93 -3.81 5.78
N GLN A 31 4.83 -2.84 5.98
CA GLN A 31 4.87 -1.62 5.17
C GLN A 31 5.08 -1.96 3.69
N ARG A 32 6.06 -2.80 3.36
CA ARG A 32 6.33 -3.20 1.97
C ARG A 32 5.14 -3.91 1.32
N LEU A 33 4.50 -4.82 2.06
CA LEU A 33 3.30 -5.51 1.60
C LEU A 33 2.12 -4.54 1.37
N ALA A 34 1.91 -3.59 2.28
CA ALA A 34 0.86 -2.59 2.14
C ALA A 34 1.10 -1.64 0.96
N VAL A 35 2.36 -1.21 0.75
CA VAL A 35 2.74 -0.41 -0.43
C VAL A 35 2.49 -1.20 -1.71
N ARG A 36 2.82 -2.49 -1.72
CA ARG A 36 2.57 -3.36 -2.88
C ARG A 36 1.08 -3.50 -3.17
N GLU A 37 0.28 -3.76 -2.15
CA GLU A 37 -1.18 -3.83 -2.26
C GLU A 37 -1.76 -2.51 -2.77
N LEU A 38 -1.29 -1.37 -2.26
CA LEU A 38 -1.71 -0.05 -2.72
C LEU A 38 -1.43 0.14 -4.22
N ILE A 39 -0.24 -0.22 -4.70
CA ILE A 39 0.10 -0.14 -6.13
C ILE A 39 -0.80 -1.06 -6.96
N ASP A 40 -0.93 -2.33 -6.55
CA ASP A 40 -1.69 -3.32 -7.31
C ASP A 40 -3.20 -2.95 -7.37
N THR A 41 -3.74 -2.42 -6.28
CA THR A 41 -5.13 -1.91 -6.23
C THR A 41 -5.31 -0.64 -7.05
N GLU A 42 -4.35 0.28 -7.05
CA GLU A 42 -4.40 1.51 -7.87
C GLU A 42 -4.34 1.19 -9.37
N VAL A 43 -3.50 0.24 -9.79
CA VAL A 43 -3.47 -0.28 -11.16
C VAL A 43 -4.84 -0.82 -11.57
N SER A 44 -5.45 -1.63 -10.69
CA SER A 44 -6.76 -2.23 -10.93
C SER A 44 -7.87 -1.16 -11.03
N TYR A 45 -7.81 -0.16 -10.15
CA TYR A 45 -8.75 0.96 -10.15
C TYR A 45 -8.64 1.80 -11.44
N LEU A 46 -7.43 2.15 -11.86
CA LEU A 46 -7.21 2.91 -13.09
C LEU A 46 -7.72 2.15 -14.32
N HIS A 47 -7.47 0.84 -14.37
CA HIS A 47 -8.00 -0.01 -15.44
C HIS A 47 -9.53 0.01 -15.50
N MET A 48 -10.20 -0.05 -14.35
CA MET A 48 -11.67 0.06 -14.28
C MET A 48 -12.18 1.42 -14.75
N LEU A 49 -11.49 2.52 -14.39
CA LEU A 49 -11.85 3.85 -14.87
C LEU A 49 -11.70 3.95 -16.39
N GLN A 50 -10.63 3.40 -16.97
CA GLN A 50 -10.41 3.37 -18.42
C GLN A 50 -11.49 2.56 -19.15
N LEU A 51 -11.86 1.39 -18.61
CA LEU A 51 -12.97 0.57 -19.11
C LEU A 51 -14.28 1.37 -19.13
N CYS A 52 -14.56 2.13 -18.07
CA CYS A 52 -15.73 3.01 -18.01
C CYS A 52 -15.64 4.12 -19.09
N ALA A 53 -14.55 4.88 -19.12
CA ALA A 53 -14.39 6.05 -19.98
C ALA A 53 -14.33 5.71 -21.49
N SER A 54 -13.86 4.51 -21.84
CA SER A 54 -13.66 4.10 -23.23
C SER A 54 -14.70 3.07 -23.68
N ASP A 55 -14.71 1.89 -23.07
CA ASP A 55 -15.51 0.75 -23.53
C ASP A 55 -16.99 0.92 -23.19
N ILE A 56 -17.32 1.34 -21.96
CA ILE A 56 -18.71 1.54 -21.55
C ILE A 56 -19.27 2.80 -22.22
N ARG A 57 -18.54 3.91 -22.19
CA ARG A 57 -18.97 5.17 -22.83
C ARG A 57 -19.24 4.99 -24.33
N SER A 58 -18.37 4.30 -25.06
CA SER A 58 -18.57 4.05 -26.50
C SER A 58 -19.82 3.20 -26.78
N ARG A 59 -20.13 2.24 -25.91
CA ARG A 59 -21.34 1.41 -26.01
C ARG A 59 -22.61 2.12 -25.57
N LEU A 60 -22.52 3.29 -24.94
CA LEU A 60 -23.66 4.10 -24.50
C LEU A 60 -23.97 5.27 -25.43
N GLN A 61 -23.34 5.36 -26.60
CA GLN A 61 -23.52 6.46 -27.55
C GLN A 61 -24.95 6.65 -28.08
N GLN A 62 -25.86 5.68 -27.91
CA GLN A 62 -27.29 5.86 -28.17
C GLN A 62 -28.00 6.81 -27.20
N LEU A 63 -27.39 7.15 -26.06
CA LEU A 63 -27.92 8.13 -25.12
C LEU A 63 -27.63 9.56 -25.60
N PRO A 64 -28.47 10.55 -25.24
CA PRO A 64 -28.18 11.96 -25.47
C PRO A 64 -26.80 12.34 -24.93
N GLN A 65 -26.04 13.14 -25.68
CA GLN A 65 -24.69 13.56 -25.26
C GLN A 65 -24.70 14.25 -23.89
N GLY A 66 -25.72 15.06 -23.58
CA GLY A 66 -25.84 15.69 -22.26
C GLY A 66 -25.95 14.68 -21.10
N ASP A 67 -26.61 13.54 -21.30
CA ASP A 67 -26.69 12.49 -20.28
C ASP A 67 -25.36 11.77 -20.11
N LEU A 68 -24.62 11.57 -21.21
CA LEU A 68 -23.27 11.01 -21.19
C LEU A 68 -22.28 11.96 -20.51
N ASP A 69 -22.36 13.25 -20.78
CA ASP A 69 -21.52 14.26 -20.15
C ASP A 69 -21.76 14.35 -18.65
N VAL A 70 -23.00 14.14 -18.18
CA VAL A 70 -23.30 14.06 -16.75
C VAL A 70 -22.83 12.73 -16.15
N LEU A 71 -23.04 11.61 -16.83
CA LEU A 71 -22.70 10.27 -16.32
C LEU A 71 -21.18 10.05 -16.21
N PHE A 72 -20.44 10.49 -17.22
CA PHE A 72 -18.99 10.34 -17.28
C PHE A 72 -18.26 11.57 -16.75
N SER A 73 -18.89 12.76 -16.75
CA SER A 73 -18.41 13.97 -16.11
C SER A 73 -16.90 14.19 -16.27
N ASN A 74 -16.17 14.31 -15.16
CA ASN A 74 -14.74 14.54 -15.10
C ASN A 74 -13.92 13.23 -15.07
N ILE A 75 -14.44 12.10 -15.57
CA ILE A 75 -13.73 10.81 -15.51
C ILE A 75 -12.36 10.86 -16.19
N ASP A 76 -12.22 11.61 -17.29
CA ASP A 76 -10.96 11.77 -18.01
C ASP A 76 -9.90 12.48 -17.14
N ASP A 77 -10.31 13.50 -16.38
CA ASP A 77 -9.45 14.20 -15.43
C ASP A 77 -9.09 13.31 -14.23
N ILE A 78 -10.05 12.53 -13.73
CA ILE A 78 -9.82 11.55 -12.65
C ILE A 78 -8.80 10.51 -13.12
N ILE A 79 -8.93 9.96 -14.33
CA ILE A 79 -7.95 9.04 -14.90
C ILE A 79 -6.57 9.69 -14.96
N LYS A 80 -6.48 10.94 -15.41
CA LYS A 80 -5.20 11.65 -15.49
C LYS A 80 -4.53 11.84 -14.13
N VAL A 81 -5.30 12.23 -13.11
CA VAL A 81 -4.78 12.41 -11.74
C VAL A 81 -4.30 11.08 -11.17
N ASN A 82 -5.12 10.04 -11.26
CA ASN A 82 -4.77 8.71 -10.73
C ASN A 82 -3.61 8.08 -11.51
N SER A 83 -3.50 8.30 -12.83
CA SER A 83 -2.33 7.84 -13.62
C SER A 83 -1.03 8.46 -13.11
N ARG A 84 -1.06 9.77 -12.81
CA ARG A 84 0.11 10.46 -12.26
C ARG A 84 0.42 9.99 -10.85
N PHE A 85 -0.60 9.83 -10.01
CA PHE A 85 -0.45 9.31 -8.66
C PHE A 85 0.19 7.91 -8.67
N LEU A 86 -0.30 6.99 -9.52
CA LEU A 86 0.26 5.66 -9.68
C LEU A 86 1.73 5.71 -10.12
N HIS A 87 2.06 6.57 -11.10
CA HIS A 87 3.44 6.76 -11.54
C HIS A 87 4.35 7.20 -10.40
N ASP A 88 3.95 8.23 -9.66
CA ASP A 88 4.73 8.77 -8.55
C ASP A 88 4.86 7.75 -7.39
N LEU A 89 3.84 6.93 -7.17
CA LEU A 89 3.85 5.84 -6.19
C LEU A 89 4.83 4.73 -6.58
N GLN A 90 4.81 4.30 -7.85
CA GLN A 90 5.75 3.31 -8.38
C GLN A 90 7.19 3.81 -8.31
N GLU A 91 7.44 5.07 -8.70
CA GLU A 91 8.77 5.69 -8.60
C GLU A 91 9.28 5.70 -7.15
N THR A 92 8.41 6.05 -6.20
CA THR A 92 8.76 6.08 -4.77
C THR A 92 9.07 4.68 -4.24
N ALA A 93 8.24 3.68 -4.58
CA ALA A 93 8.45 2.30 -4.17
C ALA A 93 9.76 1.70 -4.73
N SER A 94 10.10 2.00 -5.99
CA SER A 94 11.37 1.55 -6.59
C SER A 94 12.60 2.16 -5.90
N LYS A 95 12.54 3.45 -5.54
CA LYS A 95 13.62 4.12 -4.78
C LYS A 95 13.79 3.56 -3.36
N GLU A 96 12.71 3.13 -2.73
CA GLU A 96 12.75 2.48 -1.42
C GLU A 96 13.35 1.06 -1.53
N GLU A 97 13.02 0.31 -2.58
CA GLU A 97 13.61 -1.01 -2.83
C GLU A 97 15.12 -0.97 -3.12
N GLU A 98 15.61 0.01 -3.90
CA GLU A 98 17.05 0.19 -4.15
C GLU A 98 17.83 0.52 -2.87
N GLN A 99 17.27 1.35 -1.98
CA GLN A 99 17.93 1.71 -0.72
C GLN A 99 18.05 0.52 0.25
N VAL A 100 17.11 -0.43 0.23
CA VAL A 100 17.19 -1.64 1.06
C VAL A 100 18.20 -2.66 0.52
N GLN A 101 18.52 -2.64 -0.78
CA GLN A 101 19.51 -3.56 -1.37
C GLN A 101 20.98 -3.10 -1.22
N LEU A 102 21.21 -1.83 -0.87
CA LEU A 102 22.53 -1.20 -0.77
C LEU A 102 23.15 -1.24 0.64
N VAL A 103 22.52 -1.92 1.61
CA VAL A 103 22.97 -2.02 3.02
C VAL A 103 23.53 -3.41 3.33
#